data_AF-A0A947HBC2-F1
#
_entry.id   AF-A0A947HBC2-F1
#
_cell.length_a   1.000
_cell.length_b   1.000
_cell.length_c   1.000
_cell.angle_alpha   90.00
_cell.angle_beta   90.00
_cell.angle_gamma   90.00
#
_symmetry.space_group_name_H-M   'P 1'
#
loop_
_entity.id
_entity.type
_entity.pdbx_description
1 polymer ?
#
loop_
_entity_poly.entity_id
_entity_poly.type
_entity_poly.pdbx_seq_one_letter_code
_entity_poly.pdbx_strand_id
1 'polypeptide(L)'
;MKRLLWLGLLWAGLSLPANAYQVYISQQNVLVRPGPDLGSGNLARISQVLLPLQSLRYGTDGELWCQIRLQSKQSGWVQARYLDPVLSKNVPLRLAELPGPLLFHYAQRQIGFANLTDPGFKQALQKNLVLFELSSIKQRWDYLRSRHDFLDISRRVGVKIDKHEFQTLENEMKTLEKLFQRLASQVL
;
A
#
# COMPACT_ATOMS: atom_id res chain seq x y z
N MET A 1 -55.24 -20.10 7.35
CA MET A 1 -54.16 -20.05 6.36
C MET A 1 -53.60 -18.64 6.28
N LYS A 2 -52.30 -18.46 6.57
CA LYS A 2 -51.40 -17.38 6.08
C LYS A 2 -50.07 -17.52 6.84
N ARG A 3 -49.14 -18.30 6.28
CA ARG A 3 -47.74 -18.37 6.75
C ARG A 3 -47.00 -17.20 6.10
N LEU A 4 -46.57 -16.23 6.90
CA LEU A 4 -45.67 -15.15 6.47
C LEU A 4 -44.27 -15.74 6.28
N LEU A 5 -43.84 -15.86 5.03
CA LEU A 5 -42.47 -16.15 4.65
C LEU A 5 -41.61 -14.90 4.86
N TRP A 6 -40.79 -14.91 5.91
CA TRP A 6 -39.71 -13.94 6.11
C TRP A 6 -38.55 -14.30 5.16
N LEU A 7 -38.43 -13.57 4.06
CA LEU A 7 -37.23 -13.57 3.21
C LEU A 7 -36.15 -12.75 3.93
N GLY A 8 -35.27 -13.45 4.65
CA GLY A 8 -34.02 -12.88 5.13
C GLY A 8 -33.10 -12.55 3.96
N LEU A 9 -33.05 -11.27 3.60
CA LEU A 9 -32.07 -10.70 2.67
C LEU A 9 -30.68 -10.83 3.28
N LEU A 10 -29.96 -11.89 2.92
CA LEU A 10 -28.53 -12.03 3.15
C LEU A 10 -27.78 -10.95 2.35
N TRP A 11 -27.52 -9.82 3.01
CA TRP A 11 -26.49 -8.88 2.56
C TRP A 11 -25.12 -9.51 2.82
N ALA A 12 -24.69 -10.38 1.90
CA ALA A 12 -23.27 -10.71 1.76
C ALA A 12 -22.59 -9.47 1.15
N GLY A 13 -22.21 -8.53 1.99
CA GLY A 13 -21.33 -7.43 1.60
C GLY A 13 -20.06 -8.05 1.04
N LEU A 14 -19.88 -7.98 -0.27
CA LEU A 14 -18.61 -8.23 -0.95
C LEU A 14 -17.64 -7.11 -0.52
N SER A 15 -17.12 -7.19 0.70
CA SER A 15 -15.91 -6.45 1.04
C SER A 15 -14.80 -7.08 0.20
N LEU A 16 -14.50 -6.46 -0.94
CA LEU A 16 -13.28 -6.76 -1.68
C LEU A 16 -12.13 -6.72 -0.65
N PRO A 17 -11.26 -7.74 -0.60
CA PRO A 17 -10.15 -7.71 0.34
C PRO A 17 -9.38 -6.43 0.08
N ALA A 18 -9.19 -5.62 1.14
CA ALA A 18 -8.24 -4.52 1.10
C ALA A 18 -6.95 -5.08 0.51
N ASN A 19 -6.47 -4.50 -0.60
CA ASN A 19 -5.29 -4.99 -1.29
C ASN A 19 -4.14 -5.07 -0.28
N ALA A 20 -3.75 -6.30 0.09
CA ALA A 20 -2.72 -6.49 1.08
C ALA A 20 -1.39 -6.05 0.46
N TYR A 21 -0.66 -5.19 1.18
CA TYR A 21 0.64 -4.68 0.75
C TYR A 21 1.60 -5.84 0.47
N GLN A 22 2.08 -5.97 -0.75
CA GLN A 22 2.96 -7.04 -1.19
C GLN A 22 4.43 -6.72 -0.85
N VAL A 23 5.12 -7.70 -0.31
CA VAL A 23 6.56 -7.67 0.01
C VAL A 23 7.25 -8.85 -0.64
N TYR A 24 8.49 -8.66 -1.08
CA TYR A 24 9.32 -9.69 -1.67
C TYR A 24 10.49 -10.03 -0.77
N ILE A 25 10.76 -11.31 -0.60
CA ILE A 25 11.95 -11.77 0.11
C ILE A 25 13.02 -12.07 -0.93
N SER A 26 14.06 -11.24 -1.02
CA SER A 26 15.12 -11.45 -2.01
C SER A 26 16.17 -12.49 -1.60
N GLN A 27 16.33 -12.71 -0.29
CA GLN A 27 17.33 -13.62 0.25
C GLN A 27 16.86 -15.08 0.26
N GLN A 28 17.82 -15.99 0.32
CA GLN A 28 17.56 -17.41 0.50
C GLN A 28 17.53 -17.77 1.99
N ASN A 29 16.75 -18.79 2.32
CA ASN A 29 16.74 -19.44 3.63
C ASN A 29 16.36 -18.50 4.80
N VAL A 30 15.44 -17.57 4.54
CA VAL A 30 14.94 -16.62 5.53
C VAL A 30 14.03 -17.35 6.52
N LEU A 31 14.32 -17.14 7.81
CA LEU A 31 13.56 -17.72 8.90
C LEU A 31 12.24 -16.97 9.09
N VAL A 32 11.16 -17.73 9.10
CA VAL A 32 9.83 -17.28 9.54
C VAL A 32 9.61 -17.79 10.95
N ARG A 33 9.14 -16.92 11.83
CA ARG A 33 8.93 -17.23 13.25
C ARG A 33 7.45 -17.11 13.66
N PRO A 34 7.01 -17.81 14.72
CA PRO A 34 5.67 -17.63 15.28
C PRO A 34 5.48 -16.26 15.93
N GLY A 35 6.56 -15.64 16.42
CA GLY A 35 6.55 -14.36 17.13
C GLY A 35 7.56 -13.35 16.58
N PRO A 36 7.38 -12.05 16.87
CA PRO A 36 8.27 -10.96 16.47
C PRO A 36 9.47 -10.83 17.41
N ASP A 37 10.20 -11.93 17.60
CA ASP A 37 11.33 -11.99 18.52
C ASP A 37 12.28 -13.15 18.16
N LEU A 38 13.53 -13.04 18.62
CA LEU A 38 14.56 -14.04 18.36
C LEU A 38 14.44 -15.31 19.22
N GLY A 39 13.66 -15.29 20.30
CA GLY A 39 13.47 -16.42 21.21
C GLY A 39 12.38 -17.39 20.75
N SER A 40 11.43 -16.92 19.94
CA SER A 40 10.39 -17.74 19.35
C SER A 40 10.99 -18.81 18.44
N GLY A 41 10.43 -20.02 18.44
CA GLY A 41 10.92 -21.12 17.61
C GLY A 41 10.91 -20.80 16.11
N ASN A 42 11.36 -21.74 15.28
CA ASN A 42 11.28 -21.59 13.83
C ASN A 42 9.96 -22.17 13.32
N LEU A 43 9.20 -21.37 12.56
CA LEU A 43 7.97 -21.80 11.93
C LEU A 43 8.23 -22.42 10.56
N ALA A 44 8.99 -21.72 9.72
CA ALA A 44 9.30 -22.12 8.36
C ALA A 44 10.59 -21.44 7.86
N ARG A 45 11.09 -21.91 6.72
CA ARG A 45 12.16 -21.25 5.95
C ARG A 45 11.63 -20.95 4.56
N ILE A 46 11.83 -19.72 4.10
CA ILE A 46 11.35 -19.25 2.80
C ILE A 46 12.47 -18.54 2.04
N SER A 47 12.34 -18.52 0.72
CA SER A 47 13.32 -17.94 -0.20
C SER A 47 12.58 -17.33 -1.37
N GLN A 48 12.98 -16.14 -1.84
CA GLN A 48 12.62 -15.63 -3.17
C GLN A 48 11.11 -15.69 -3.48
N VAL A 49 10.30 -15.14 -2.57
CA VAL A 49 8.84 -15.24 -2.64
C VAL A 49 8.16 -13.90 -2.40
N LEU A 50 7.10 -13.64 -3.17
CA LEU A 50 6.19 -12.51 -2.99
C LEU A 50 5.07 -12.93 -2.02
N LEU A 51 4.87 -12.15 -0.96
CA LEU A 51 3.89 -12.45 0.08
C LEU A 51 3.14 -11.18 0.51
N PRO A 52 1.87 -11.31 0.94
CA PRO A 52 1.14 -10.21 1.53
C PRO A 52 1.62 -9.93 2.96
N LEU A 53 1.91 -8.66 3.23
CA LEU A 53 2.18 -8.09 4.54
C LEU A 53 0.85 -7.88 5.28
N GLN A 54 0.80 -8.29 6.54
CA GLN A 54 -0.38 -8.17 7.40
C GLN A 54 -0.22 -7.12 8.49
N SER A 55 0.96 -7.04 9.11
CA SER A 55 1.22 -6.12 10.22
C SER A 55 2.72 -5.87 10.42
N LEU A 56 3.05 -4.83 11.20
CA LEU A 56 4.41 -4.49 11.59
C LEU A 56 4.47 -4.30 13.11
N ARG A 57 5.59 -4.71 13.72
CA ARG A 57 5.83 -4.53 15.15
C ARG A 57 7.33 -4.48 15.44
N TYR A 58 7.74 -3.65 16.39
CA TYR A 58 9.08 -3.75 16.96
C TYR A 58 9.15 -4.88 17.98
N GLY A 59 10.12 -5.77 17.80
CA GLY A 59 10.38 -6.87 18.71
C GLY A 59 11.08 -6.41 19.99
N THR A 60 11.19 -7.31 20.96
CA THR A 60 11.98 -7.06 22.18
C THR A 60 13.47 -6.92 21.91
N ASP A 61 13.93 -7.37 20.73
CA ASP A 61 15.28 -7.19 20.20
C ASP A 61 15.52 -5.79 19.61
N GLY A 62 14.49 -4.93 19.57
CA GLY A 62 14.58 -3.59 18.97
C GLY A 62 14.50 -3.59 17.45
N GLU A 63 14.38 -4.76 16.82
CA GLU A 63 14.29 -4.90 15.37
C GLU A 63 12.84 -4.74 14.90
N LEU A 64 12.67 -4.28 13.66
CA LEU A 64 11.36 -4.25 13.02
C LEU A 64 11.01 -5.64 12.48
N TRP A 65 9.90 -6.19 12.94
CA TRP A 65 9.33 -7.44 12.48
C TRP A 65 8.05 -7.20 11.66
N CYS A 66 7.89 -7.99 10.61
CA CYS A 66 6.80 -7.92 9.67
C CYS A 66 6.05 -9.25 9.69
N GLN A 67 4.75 -9.19 9.94
CA GLN A 67 3.89 -10.35 9.83
C GLN A 67 3.48 -10.55 8.38
N ILE A 68 3.71 -11.74 7.86
CA ILE A 68 3.40 -12.15 6.49
C ILE A 68 2.44 -13.35 6.50
N ARG A 69 1.57 -13.45 5.50
CA ARG A 69 0.76 -14.66 5.29
C ARG A 69 1.45 -15.58 4.29
N LEU A 70 1.81 -16.78 4.73
CA LEU A 70 2.40 -17.83 3.92
C LEU A 70 1.37 -18.42 2.95
N GLN A 71 1.85 -19.13 1.92
CA GLN A 71 0.98 -19.84 0.97
C GLN A 71 0.08 -20.89 1.65
N SER A 72 0.53 -21.47 2.78
CA SER A 72 -0.26 -22.35 3.64
C SER A 72 -1.40 -21.64 4.38
N LYS A 73 -1.60 -20.34 4.16
CA LYS A 73 -2.50 -19.43 4.89
C LYS A 73 -2.11 -19.20 6.36
N GLN A 74 -1.05 -19.84 6.84
CA GLN A 74 -0.47 -19.57 8.16
C GLN A 74 0.22 -18.21 8.16
N SER A 75 0.13 -17.49 9.27
CA SER A 75 0.81 -16.21 9.46
C SER A 75 2.10 -16.42 10.24
N GLY A 76 3.15 -15.68 9.90
CA GLY A 76 4.43 -15.73 10.59
C GLY A 76 5.19 -14.42 10.49
N TRP A 77 6.23 -14.27 11.29
CA TRP A 77 7.01 -13.05 11.43
C TRP A 77 8.38 -13.21 10.79
N VAL A 78 8.78 -12.19 10.05
CA VAL A 78 10.10 -12.07 9.41
C VAL A 78 10.66 -10.70 9.71
N GLN A 79 11.96 -10.60 9.96
CA GLN A 79 12.60 -9.30 10.16
C GLN A 79 12.56 -8.45 8.88
N ALA A 80 12.27 -7.16 9.02
CA ALA A 80 12.13 -6.21 7.91
C ALA A 80 13.37 -6.14 7.02
N ARG A 81 14.56 -6.41 7.56
CA ARG A 81 15.83 -6.46 6.81
C ARG A 81 15.87 -7.49 5.69
N TYR A 82 14.95 -8.45 5.67
CA TYR A 82 14.82 -9.47 4.64
C TYR A 82 13.70 -9.19 3.62
N LEU A 83 12.98 -8.08 3.79
CA LEU A 83 11.80 -7.75 2.99
C LEU A 83 12.04 -6.52 2.14
N ASP A 84 11.80 -6.67 0.84
CA ASP A 84 11.84 -5.62 -0.14
C ASP A 84 10.40 -5.22 -0.52
N PRO A 85 10.03 -3.93 -0.36
CA PRO A 85 8.72 -3.44 -0.77
C PRO A 85 8.59 -3.51 -2.29
N VAL A 86 7.54 -4.17 -2.78
CA VAL A 86 7.28 -4.25 -4.23
C VAL A 86 6.30 -3.15 -4.63
N LEU A 87 6.80 -1.91 -4.69
CA LEU A 87 5.98 -0.72 -4.93
C LEU A 87 5.11 -0.85 -6.19
N SER A 88 5.61 -1.44 -7.27
CA SER A 88 4.86 -1.65 -8.51
C SER A 88 3.64 -2.58 -8.36
N LYS A 89 3.66 -3.52 -7.41
CA LYS A 89 2.52 -4.41 -7.10
C LYS A 89 1.56 -3.81 -6.07
N ASN A 90 1.94 -2.67 -5.51
CA ASN A 90 1.26 -1.96 -4.43
C ASN A 90 0.58 -0.68 -4.92
N VAL A 91 0.46 -0.46 -6.23
CA VAL A 91 -0.35 0.63 -6.79
C VAL A 91 -1.71 0.05 -7.19
N PRO A 92 -2.85 0.69 -6.85
CA PRO A 92 -2.99 2.02 -6.25
C PRO A 92 -3.27 1.98 -4.73
N LEU A 93 -2.29 1.66 -3.89
CA LEU A 93 -2.44 1.87 -2.44
C LEU A 93 -2.35 3.36 -2.10
N ARG A 94 -3.10 3.76 -1.07
CA ARG A 94 -3.02 5.11 -0.52
C ARG A 94 -1.69 5.30 0.21
N LEU A 95 -1.17 6.53 0.27
CA LEU A 95 0.07 6.82 1.02
C LEU A 95 -0.04 6.39 2.50
N ALA A 96 -1.23 6.55 3.09
CA ALA A 96 -1.51 6.12 4.47
C ALA A 96 -1.51 4.60 4.68
N GLU A 97 -1.63 3.82 3.60
CA GLU A 97 -1.58 2.35 3.63
C GLU A 97 -0.16 1.83 3.40
N LEU A 98 0.80 2.72 3.09
CA LEU A 98 2.19 2.33 2.94
C LEU A 98 2.82 2.06 4.32
N PRO A 99 3.55 0.96 4.50
CA PRO A 99 4.22 0.64 5.75
C PRO A 99 5.47 1.51 5.90
N GLY A 100 5.29 2.75 6.38
CA GLY A 100 6.36 3.74 6.57
C GLY A 100 7.63 3.19 7.23
N PRO A 101 7.54 2.46 8.37
CA PRO A 101 8.70 1.84 9.00
C PRO A 101 9.47 0.87 8.09
N LEU A 102 8.75 0.03 7.32
CA LEU A 102 9.39 -0.91 6.38
C LEU A 102 10.06 -0.17 5.22
N LEU A 103 9.40 0.86 4.67
CA LEU A 103 9.98 1.69 3.61
C LEU A 103 11.25 2.40 4.08
N PHE A 104 11.25 2.90 5.32
CA PHE A 104 12.42 3.52 5.93
C PHE A 104 13.57 2.52 6.08
N HIS A 105 13.31 1.32 6.64
CA HIS A 105 14.32 0.27 6.73
C HIS A 105 14.86 -0.15 5.36
N TYR A 106 14.00 -0.26 4.35
CA TYR A 106 14.42 -0.55 2.99
C TYR A 106 15.33 0.57 2.44
N ALA A 107 14.93 1.83 2.57
CA ALA A 107 15.73 2.97 2.12
C ALA A 107 17.09 3.03 2.83
N GLN A 108 17.13 2.81 4.16
CA GLN A 108 18.39 2.75 4.92
C GLN A 108 19.31 1.64 4.42
N ARG A 109 18.79 0.43 4.18
CA ARG A 109 19.58 -0.68 3.59
C ARG A 109 20.13 -0.28 2.23
N GLN A 110 19.26 0.25 1.37
CA GLN A 110 19.63 0.69 0.03
C GLN A 110 20.75 1.73 0.07
N ILE A 111 20.70 2.72 0.97
CA ILE A 111 21.78 3.70 1.15
C ILE A 111 23.05 3.07 1.74
N GLY A 112 22.92 2.23 2.77
CA GLY A 112 24.05 1.60 3.46
C GLY A 112 24.85 0.63 2.59
N PHE A 113 24.20 0.00 1.60
CA PHE A 113 24.86 -0.88 0.62
C PHE A 113 25.16 -0.19 -0.72
N ALA A 114 24.67 1.04 -0.94
CA ALA A 114 24.89 1.72 -2.20
C ALA A 114 26.28 2.32 -2.28
N ASN A 115 27.00 1.94 -3.33
CA ASN A 115 27.92 2.87 -3.94
C ASN A 115 27.06 3.97 -4.59
N LEU A 116 27.06 5.18 -4.04
CA LEU A 116 26.29 6.32 -4.59
C LEU A 116 26.68 6.68 -6.03
N THR A 117 27.79 6.13 -6.54
CA THR A 117 28.21 6.28 -7.93
C THR A 117 27.65 5.21 -8.86
N ASP A 118 27.06 4.13 -8.35
CA ASP A 118 26.45 3.06 -9.15
C ASP A 118 25.23 3.59 -9.94
N PRO A 119 25.24 3.51 -11.28
CA PRO A 119 24.12 3.91 -12.12
C PRO A 119 22.82 3.13 -11.82
N GLY A 120 22.94 1.83 -11.48
CA GLY A 120 21.79 0.98 -11.19
C GLY A 120 21.02 1.44 -9.95
N PHE A 121 21.74 1.76 -8.88
CA PHE A 121 21.19 2.36 -7.68
C PHE A 121 20.48 3.70 -7.95
N LYS A 122 21.11 4.60 -8.70
CA LYS A 122 20.49 5.90 -9.06
C LYS A 122 19.18 5.71 -9.82
N GLN A 123 19.14 4.78 -10.77
CA GLN A 123 17.93 4.46 -11.53
C GLN A 123 16.84 3.88 -10.64
N ALA A 124 17.18 2.99 -9.70
CA ALA A 124 16.24 2.42 -8.74
C ALA A 124 15.64 3.49 -7.81
N LEU A 125 16.48 4.42 -7.30
CA LEU A 125 16.01 5.55 -6.50
C LEU A 125 15.06 6.45 -7.30
N GLN A 126 15.42 6.83 -8.52
CA GLN A 126 14.58 7.64 -9.39
C GLN A 126 13.22 6.97 -9.61
N LYS A 127 13.20 5.67 -9.92
CA LYS A 127 11.95 4.92 -10.10
C LYS A 127 11.08 4.92 -8.84
N ASN A 128 11.69 4.73 -7.66
CA ASN A 128 10.95 4.74 -6.41
C ASN A 128 10.39 6.13 -6.08
N LEU A 129 11.15 7.20 -6.35
CA LEU A 129 10.67 8.57 -6.19
C LEU A 129 9.45 8.86 -7.07
N VAL A 130 9.50 8.48 -8.35
CA VAL A 130 8.36 8.66 -9.26
C VAL A 130 7.14 7.85 -8.79
N LEU A 131 7.34 6.64 -8.27
CA LEU A 131 6.24 5.84 -7.69
C LEU A 131 5.61 6.53 -6.46
N PHE A 132 6.42 7.13 -5.58
CA PHE A 132 5.89 7.91 -4.46
C PHE A 132 5.09 9.13 -4.91
N GLU A 133 5.59 9.85 -5.92
CA GLU A 133 4.86 10.99 -6.50
C GLU A 133 3.52 10.54 -7.11
N LEU A 134 3.50 9.45 -7.87
CA LEU A 134 2.27 8.86 -8.43
C LEU A 134 1.26 8.50 -7.32
N SER A 135 1.71 7.86 -6.23
CA SER A 135 0.85 7.56 -5.09
C SER A 135 0.27 8.83 -4.44
N SER A 136 1.08 9.88 -4.30
CA SER A 136 0.62 11.16 -3.73
C SER A 136 -0.42 11.86 -4.61
N ILE A 137 -0.20 11.87 -5.94
CA ILE A 137 -1.14 12.43 -6.92
C ILE A 137 -2.45 11.66 -6.88
N LYS A 138 -2.40 10.32 -6.85
CA LYS A 138 -3.60 9.47 -6.77
C LYS A 138 -4.41 9.74 -5.51
N GLN A 139 -3.74 9.87 -4.36
CA GLN A 139 -4.41 10.18 -3.10
C GLN A 139 -5.07 11.55 -3.13
N ARG A 140 -4.38 12.58 -3.65
CA ARG A 140 -4.95 13.92 -3.80
C ARG A 140 -6.15 13.89 -4.73
N TRP A 141 -6.06 13.18 -5.85
CA TRP A 141 -7.16 13.04 -6.79
C TRP A 141 -8.39 12.37 -6.17
N ASP A 142 -8.20 11.28 -5.41
CA ASP A 142 -9.28 10.60 -4.69
C ASP A 142 -9.97 11.52 -3.68
N TYR A 143 -9.19 12.33 -2.97
CA TYR A 143 -9.72 13.34 -2.05
C TYR A 143 -10.57 14.38 -2.79
N LEU A 144 -10.07 14.97 -3.87
CA LEU A 144 -10.80 15.97 -4.65
C LEU A 144 -12.07 15.39 -5.26
N ARG A 145 -12.01 14.15 -5.77
CA ARG A 145 -13.18 13.44 -6.29
C ARG A 145 -14.25 13.26 -5.21
N SER A 146 -13.86 12.80 -4.02
CA SER A 146 -14.81 12.66 -2.90
C SER A 146 -15.45 13.99 -2.50
N ARG A 147 -14.66 15.08 -2.48
CA ARG A 147 -15.18 16.43 -2.23
C ARG A 147 -16.14 16.88 -3.33
N HIS A 148 -15.79 16.66 -4.59
CA HIS A 148 -16.63 16.98 -5.74
C HIS A 148 -17.97 16.24 -5.68
N ASP A 149 -17.95 14.93 -5.40
CA ASP A 149 -19.17 14.11 -5.27
C ASP A 149 -20.06 14.62 -4.13
N PHE A 150 -19.47 15.00 -3.00
CA PHE A 150 -20.21 15.62 -1.89
C PHE A 150 -20.88 16.94 -2.29
N LEU A 151 -20.18 17.82 -3.03
CA LEU A 151 -20.73 19.09 -3.50
C LEU A 151 -21.86 18.88 -4.52
N ASP A 152 -21.72 17.91 -5.42
CA ASP A 152 -22.77 17.59 -6.38
C ASP A 152 -24.04 17.07 -5.68
N ILE A 153 -23.90 16.18 -4.69
CA ILE A 153 -25.03 15.72 -3.87
C ILE A 153 -25.68 16.91 -3.14
N SER A 154 -24.87 17.78 -2.51
CA SER A 154 -25.34 18.96 -1.79
C SER A 154 -26.15 19.90 -2.69
N ARG A 155 -25.68 20.11 -3.93
CA ARG A 155 -26.39 20.89 -4.95
C ARG A 155 -27.76 20.28 -5.29
N ARG A 156 -27.83 18.94 -5.44
CA ARG A 156 -29.08 18.23 -5.77
C ARG A 156 -30.12 18.31 -4.65
N VAL A 157 -29.70 18.44 -3.39
CA VAL A 157 -30.60 18.63 -2.24
C VAL A 157 -30.89 20.11 -1.94
N GLY A 158 -30.51 21.03 -2.84
CA GLY A 158 -30.86 22.45 -2.76
C GLY A 158 -29.91 23.30 -1.90
N VAL A 159 -28.77 22.76 -1.47
CA VAL A 159 -27.73 23.58 -0.81
C VAL A 159 -27.07 24.47 -1.87
N LYS A 160 -27.01 25.78 -1.62
CA LYS A 160 -26.30 26.73 -2.48
C LYS A 160 -24.80 26.48 -2.36
N ILE A 161 -24.19 25.97 -3.42
CA ILE A 161 -22.74 25.77 -3.54
C ILE A 161 -22.17 26.85 -4.46
N ASP A 162 -20.98 27.34 -4.14
CA ASP A 162 -20.25 28.26 -5.01
C ASP A 162 -19.83 27.54 -6.30
N LYS A 163 -20.27 28.07 -7.45
CA LYS A 163 -19.90 27.55 -8.77
C LYS A 163 -18.38 27.61 -9.00
N HIS A 164 -17.71 28.61 -8.41
CA HIS A 164 -16.26 28.74 -8.52
C HIS A 164 -15.52 27.59 -7.81
N GLU A 165 -15.98 27.17 -6.62
CA GLU A 165 -15.41 26.02 -5.90
C GLU A 165 -15.48 24.75 -6.75
N PHE A 166 -16.64 24.49 -7.37
CA PHE A 166 -16.84 23.32 -8.22
C PHE A 166 -15.89 23.31 -9.43
N GLN A 167 -15.79 24.44 -10.14
CA GLN A 167 -14.89 24.57 -11.29
C GLN A 167 -13.42 24.42 -10.89
N THR A 168 -13.05 24.93 -9.71
CA THR A 168 -11.69 24.82 -9.18
C THR A 168 -11.32 23.36 -8.95
N LEU A 169 -12.20 22.57 -8.33
CA LEU A 169 -11.98 21.14 -8.11
C LEU A 169 -11.83 20.36 -9.42
N GLU A 170 -12.69 20.61 -10.42
CA GLU A 170 -12.57 19.96 -11.72
C GLU A 170 -11.24 20.27 -12.42
N ASN A 171 -10.82 21.53 -12.38
CA ASN A 171 -9.56 21.96 -12.99
C ASN A 171 -8.35 21.34 -12.28
N GLU A 172 -8.37 21.27 -10.96
CA GLU A 172 -7.32 20.62 -10.17
C GLU A 172 -7.26 19.11 -10.48
N MET A 173 -8.42 18.43 -10.52
CA MET A 173 -8.49 17.00 -10.88
C MET A 173 -7.93 16.72 -12.28
N LYS A 174 -8.29 17.53 -13.29
CA LYS A 174 -7.74 17.42 -14.66
C LYS A 174 -6.23 17.66 -14.69
N THR A 175 -5.73 18.56 -13.85
CA THR A 175 -4.29 18.86 -13.76
C THR A 175 -3.55 17.68 -13.15
N LEU A 176 -4.06 17.10 -12.08
CA LEU A 176 -3.49 15.90 -11.44
C LEU A 176 -3.53 14.68 -12.38
N GLU A 177 -4.58 14.51 -13.17
CA GLU A 177 -4.66 13.44 -14.17
C GLU A 177 -3.56 13.56 -15.23
N LYS A 178 -3.34 14.77 -15.76
CA LYS A 178 -2.24 15.02 -16.71
C LYS A 178 -0.86 14.74 -16.09
N LEU A 179 -0.65 15.17 -14.85
CA LEU A 179 0.59 14.89 -14.12
C LEU A 179 0.79 13.39 -13.89
N PHE A 180 -0.27 12.69 -13.51
CA PHE A 180 -0.24 11.23 -13.33
C PHE A 180 0.16 10.53 -14.62
N GLN A 181 -0.48 10.86 -15.74
CA GLN A 181 -0.17 10.27 -17.05
C GLN A 181 1.29 10.52 -17.45
N ARG A 182 1.79 11.75 -17.25
CA ARG A 182 3.18 12.12 -17.54
C ARG A 182 4.20 11.36 -16.69
N LEU A 183 3.93 11.15 -15.41
CA LEU A 183 4.83 10.41 -14.53
C LEU A 183 4.74 8.90 -14.75
N ALA A 184 3.54 8.38 -15.03
CA ALA A 184 3.33 6.96 -15.30
C ALA A 184 4.12 6.49 -16.52
N SER A 185 4.24 7.34 -17.56
CA SER A 185 5.05 7.04 -18.75
C SER A 185 6.56 7.03 -18.50
N GLN A 186 7.05 7.47 -17.34
CA GLN A 186 8.46 7.38 -16.96
C GLN A 186 8.78 6.07 -16.24
N VAL A 187 7.76 5.35 -15.77
CA VAL A 187 7.90 4.11 -14.99
C VAL A 187 7.70 2.86 -15.85
N LEU A 188 6.86 2.96 -16.88
CA LEU A 188 6.58 1.94 -17.90
C LEU A 188 7.67 1.89 -18.96
#